data_AF-A0A842QV88-F1
#
_entry.id   AF-A0A842QV88-F1
#
_cell.length_a   1.000
_cell.length_b   1.000
_cell.length_c   1.000
_cell.angle_alpha   90.00
_cell.angle_beta   90.00
_cell.angle_gamma   90.00
#
_symmetry.space_group_name_H-M   'P 1'
#
loop_
_entity.id
_entity.type
_entity.pdbx_description
1 polymer ?
#
loop_
_entity_poly.entity_id
_entity_poly.type
_entity_poly.pdbx_seq_one_letter_code
_entity_poly.pdbx_strand_id
1 'polypeptide(L)'
;MASKTGAVISAVITLILFVGIPYLLPEYIPPDLMTQIEQSGFNLDSFTSQIMIIGVATAVLTLVGGFADPTSIIALLVKMAQAGFSLILIIVFLGAGNIASLGYTEFKVAMQGVQSTIVMDLRVFVYISIGTIFLKVLQVYLEWKEARVEAAPPGRIAP
;
A
#
# COMPACT_ATOMS: atom_id res chain seq x y z
N MET A 1 15.81 -11.96 8.83
CA MET A 1 14.88 -12.65 9.75
C MET A 1 14.44 -11.64 10.80
N ALA A 2 13.21 -11.11 10.72
CA ALA A 2 12.67 -10.39 11.86
C ALA A 2 12.44 -11.41 12.98
N SER A 3 12.99 -11.16 14.18
CA SER A 3 12.55 -11.91 15.35
C SER A 3 11.04 -11.73 15.50
N LYS A 4 10.33 -12.69 16.08
CA LYS A 4 8.86 -12.60 16.27
C LYS A 4 8.45 -11.27 16.91
N THR A 5 9.27 -10.75 17.82
CA THR A 5 9.15 -9.41 18.41
C THR A 5 9.24 -8.28 17.39
N GLY A 6 10.19 -8.35 16.45
CA GLY A 6 10.32 -7.38 15.36
C GLY A 6 9.11 -7.35 14.43
N ALA A 7 8.48 -8.50 14.16
CA ALA A 7 7.25 -8.55 13.37
C ALA A 7 6.07 -7.89 14.08
N VAL A 8 5.92 -8.12 15.40
CA VAL A 8 4.89 -7.47 16.21
C VAL A 8 5.10 -5.95 16.25
N ILE A 9 6.34 -5.50 16.51
CA ILE A 9 6.66 -4.07 16.52
C ILE A 9 6.38 -3.45 15.15
N SER A 10 6.78 -4.11 14.06
CA SER A 10 6.51 -3.63 12.71
C SER A 10 5.01 -3.53 12.43
N ALA A 11 4.22 -4.53 12.82
CA ALA A 11 2.77 -4.52 12.63
C ALA A 11 2.11 -3.37 13.43
N VAL A 12 2.56 -3.13 14.66
CA VAL A 12 2.08 -2.01 15.49
C VAL A 12 2.42 -0.67 14.85
N ILE A 13 3.67 -0.49 14.39
CA ILE A 13 4.08 0.73 13.68
C ILE A 13 3.24 0.93 12.41
N THR A 14 3.01 -0.12 11.63
CA THR A 14 2.15 -0.07 10.43
C THR A 14 0.73 0.37 10.80
N LEU A 15 0.14 -0.17 11.87
CA LEU A 15 -1.18 0.25 12.33
C LEU A 15 -1.19 1.71 12.77
N ILE A 16 -0.18 2.18 13.50
CA ILE A 16 -0.13 3.58 13.90
C ILE A 16 -0.06 4.50 12.67
N LEU A 17 0.83 4.19 11.73
CA LEU A 17 1.05 5.05 10.56
C LEU A 17 -0.13 5.06 9.58
N PHE A 18 -0.75 3.91 9.33
CA PHE A 18 -1.78 3.76 8.30
C PHE A 18 -3.21 3.71 8.85
N VAL A 19 -3.39 3.57 10.16
CA VAL A 19 -4.73 3.57 10.79
C VAL A 19 -4.83 4.69 11.81
N GLY A 20 -3.89 4.76 12.76
CA GLY A 20 -3.92 5.77 13.82
C GLY A 20 -3.84 7.20 13.30
N ILE A 21 -2.85 7.50 12.45
CA ILE A 21 -2.68 8.84 11.88
C ILE A 21 -3.88 9.22 10.99
N PRO A 22 -4.29 8.39 10.00
CA PRO A 22 -5.44 8.73 9.16
C PRO A 22 -6.74 8.90 9.95
N TYR A 23 -6.95 8.10 11.00
CA TYR A 23 -8.14 8.22 11.85
C TYR A 23 -8.22 9.59 12.56
N LEU A 24 -7.09 10.12 13.04
CA LEU A 24 -7.04 11.41 13.72
C LEU A 24 -6.95 12.60 12.75
N LEU A 25 -6.62 12.35 11.48
CA LEU A 25 -6.34 13.39 10.48
C LEU A 25 -7.50 14.40 10.32
N PRO A 26 -8.78 13.99 10.28
CA PRO A 26 -9.91 14.93 10.18
C PRO A 26 -10.00 15.92 11.34
N GLU A 27 -9.63 15.52 12.56
CA GLU A 27 -9.70 16.38 13.76
C GLU A 27 -8.68 17.52 13.72
N TYR A 28 -7.59 17.36 12.95
CA TYR A 28 -6.53 18.36 12.81
C TYR A 28 -6.70 19.27 11.60
N ILE A 29 -7.72 19.05 10.75
CA ILE A 29 -7.97 19.92 9.61
C ILE A 29 -8.95 21.04 10.01
N PRO A 30 -8.56 22.32 9.85
CA PRO A 30 -9.46 23.45 10.06
C PRO A 30 -10.75 23.33 9.23
N PRO A 31 -11.92 23.74 9.76
CA PRO A 31 -13.20 23.66 9.04
C PRO A 31 -13.18 24.35 7.67
N ASP A 32 -12.44 25.46 7.55
CA ASP A 32 -12.31 26.22 6.31
C ASP A 32 -11.57 25.46 5.20
N LEU A 33 -10.65 24.57 5.57
CA LEU A 33 -9.98 23.68 4.62
C LEU A 33 -10.86 22.49 4.27
N MET A 34 -11.66 21.99 5.21
CA MET A 34 -12.58 20.89 4.94
C MET A 34 -13.62 21.25 3.88
N THR A 35 -14.21 22.43 4.01
CA THR A 35 -15.17 22.94 3.02
C THR A 35 -14.54 23.13 1.63
N GLN A 36 -13.27 23.56 1.55
CA GLN A 36 -12.53 23.65 0.29
C GLN A 36 -12.23 22.27 -0.32
N ILE A 37 -11.88 21.29 0.51
CA ILE A 37 -11.63 19.92 0.07
C ILE A 37 -12.91 19.31 -0.51
N GLU A 38 -14.05 19.45 0.18
CA GLU A 38 -15.35 18.98 -0.31
C GLU A 38 -15.74 19.65 -1.64
N GLN A 39 -15.53 20.97 -1.74
CA GLN A 39 -15.80 21.73 -2.97
C GLN A 39 -14.89 21.34 -4.14
N SER A 40 -13.68 20.85 -3.87
CA SER A 40 -12.75 20.38 -4.91
C SER A 40 -13.19 19.08 -5.58
N GLY A 41 -14.17 18.38 -4.99
CA GLY A 41 -14.62 17.05 -5.42
C GLY A 41 -13.80 15.90 -4.83
N PHE A 42 -12.82 16.19 -3.97
CA PHE A 42 -12.03 15.18 -3.27
C PHE A 42 -12.80 14.61 -2.08
N ASN A 43 -12.97 13.29 -2.07
CA ASN A 43 -13.64 12.59 -0.98
C ASN A 43 -12.61 12.13 0.06
N LEU A 44 -12.34 13.01 1.04
CA LEU A 44 -11.38 12.74 2.11
C LEU A 44 -11.78 11.53 2.95
N ASP A 45 -13.07 11.34 3.21
CA ASP A 45 -13.57 10.21 4.00
C ASP A 45 -13.27 8.86 3.33
N SER A 46 -13.54 8.77 2.03
CA SER A 46 -13.25 7.59 1.21
C SER A 46 -11.75 7.35 1.12
N PHE A 47 -10.96 8.39 0.85
CA PHE A 47 -9.50 8.28 0.80
C PHE A 47 -8.92 7.76 2.12
N THR A 48 -9.34 8.35 3.24
CA THR A 48 -8.89 7.99 4.58
C THR A 48 -9.29 6.56 4.92
N SER A 49 -10.55 6.18 4.65
CA SER A 49 -11.06 4.82 4.86
C SER A 49 -10.27 3.78 4.06
N GLN A 50 -9.95 4.07 2.80
CA GLN A 50 -9.14 3.18 1.96
C GLN A 50 -7.73 2.98 2.54
N ILE A 51 -7.06 4.06 2.97
CA ILE A 51 -5.74 3.97 3.60
C ILE A 51 -5.80 3.13 4.88
N MET A 52 -6.81 3.34 5.72
CA MET A 52 -6.99 2.56 6.95
C MET A 52 -7.17 1.06 6.67
N ILE A 53 -8.01 0.70 5.70
CA ILE A 53 -8.25 -0.71 5.32
C ILE A 53 -6.95 -1.35 4.82
N ILE A 54 -6.21 -0.64 3.96
CA ILE A 54 -4.91 -1.10 3.45
C ILE A 54 -3.90 -1.26 4.60
N GLY A 55 -3.90 -0.32 5.55
CA GLY A 55 -3.07 -0.35 6.76
C GLY A 55 -3.33 -1.58 7.61
N VAL A 56 -4.61 -1.84 7.93
CA VAL A 56 -5.02 -3.03 8.70
C VAL A 56 -4.60 -4.31 7.97
N ALA A 57 -4.91 -4.42 6.67
CA ALA A 57 -4.55 -5.61 5.90
C ALA A 57 -3.03 -5.83 5.85
N THR A 58 -2.26 -4.75 5.66
CA THR A 58 -0.79 -4.80 5.65
C THR A 58 -0.24 -5.21 7.02
N ALA A 59 -0.81 -4.70 8.12
CA ALA A 59 -0.39 -5.09 9.47
C ALA A 59 -0.66 -6.57 9.76
N VAL A 60 -1.83 -7.09 9.35
CA VAL A 60 -2.15 -8.52 9.44
C VAL A 60 -1.14 -9.36 8.65
N LEU A 61 -0.84 -8.98 7.41
CA LEU A 61 0.15 -9.67 6.59
C LEU A 61 1.55 -9.64 7.21
N THR A 62 1.98 -8.49 7.74
CA THR A 62 3.26 -8.35 8.45
C THR A 62 3.33 -9.27 9.66
N LEU A 63 2.23 -9.41 10.41
CA LEU A 63 2.16 -10.32 11.54
C LEU A 63 2.25 -11.76 11.07
N VAL A 64 1.40 -12.19 10.13
CA VAL A 64 1.40 -13.56 9.58
C VAL A 64 2.77 -13.93 8.99
N GLY A 65 3.38 -13.03 8.21
CA GLY A 65 4.70 -13.24 7.62
C GLY A 65 5.83 -13.33 8.63
N GLY A 66 5.67 -12.68 9.79
CA GLY A 66 6.62 -12.78 10.90
C GLY A 66 6.58 -14.10 11.66
N PHE A 67 5.47 -14.82 11.59
CA PHE A 67 5.30 -16.14 12.20
C PHE A 67 5.43 -17.30 11.21
N ALA A 68 5.37 -17.04 9.90
CA ALA A 68 5.51 -18.05 8.86
C ALA A 68 6.99 -18.43 8.63
N ASP A 69 7.25 -19.72 8.43
CA ASP A 69 8.59 -20.18 8.06
C ASP A 69 9.00 -19.66 6.68
N PRO A 70 10.23 -19.16 6.49
CA PRO A 70 10.67 -18.58 5.22
C PRO A 70 10.58 -19.51 4.00
N THR A 71 10.68 -20.82 4.22
CA THR A 71 10.60 -21.86 3.19
C THR A 71 9.16 -22.32 2.90
N SER A 72 8.19 -21.84 3.68
CA SER A 72 6.79 -22.18 3.53
C SER A 72 6.16 -21.42 2.35
N ILE A 73 5.13 -22.02 1.75
CA ILE A 73 4.32 -21.35 0.71
C ILE A 73 3.58 -20.15 1.31
N ILE A 74 3.25 -20.19 2.61
CA ILE A 74 2.59 -19.09 3.32
C ILE A 74 3.48 -17.84 3.30
N ALA A 75 4.79 -17.97 3.57
CA ALA A 75 5.71 -16.84 3.53
C ALA A 75 5.83 -16.23 2.13
N LEU A 76 5.81 -17.06 1.08
CA LEU A 76 5.79 -16.58 -0.31
C LEU A 76 4.51 -15.77 -0.59
N LEU A 77 3.34 -16.33 -0.27
CA LEU A 77 2.05 -15.66 -0.48
C LEU A 77 1.96 -14.35 0.30
N VAL A 78 2.45 -14.31 1.54
CA VAL A 78 2.47 -13.08 2.35
C VAL A 78 3.36 -12.02 1.69
N LYS A 79 4.58 -12.36 1.27
CA LYS A 79 5.48 -11.41 0.61
C LYS A 79 4.90 -10.88 -0.71
N MET A 80 4.28 -11.76 -1.52
CA MET A 80 3.61 -11.36 -2.75
C MET A 80 2.40 -10.46 -2.47
N ALA A 81 1.59 -10.80 -1.47
CA ALA A 81 0.47 -9.97 -1.05
C ALA A 81 0.93 -8.60 -0.55
N GLN A 82 1.99 -8.51 0.25
CA GLN A 82 2.58 -7.24 0.68
C GLN A 82 3.03 -6.37 -0.50
N ALA A 83 3.64 -6.98 -1.53
CA ALA A 83 3.97 -6.25 -2.76
C ALA A 83 2.69 -5.74 -3.48
N GLY A 84 1.65 -6.56 -3.58
CA GLY A 84 0.34 -6.17 -4.11
C GLY A 84 -0.30 -5.01 -3.34
N PHE A 85 -0.33 -5.07 -2.01
CA PHE A 85 -0.86 -3.99 -1.17
C PHE A 85 -0.07 -2.70 -1.33
N SER A 86 1.25 -2.76 -1.51
CA SER A 86 2.04 -1.57 -1.82
C SER A 86 1.66 -0.94 -3.17
N LEU A 87 1.30 -1.75 -4.17
CA LEU A 87 0.80 -1.23 -5.45
C LEU A 87 -0.56 -0.54 -5.27
N ILE A 88 -1.47 -1.17 -4.55
CA ILE A 88 -2.80 -0.59 -4.26
C ILE A 88 -2.63 0.75 -3.54
N LEU A 89 -1.75 0.81 -2.55
CA LEU A 89 -1.44 2.05 -1.83
C LEU A 89 -0.95 3.14 -2.79
N ILE A 90 0.00 2.83 -3.68
CA ILE A 90 0.49 3.79 -4.68
C ILE A 90 -0.66 4.30 -5.56
N ILE A 91 -1.53 3.41 -6.03
CA ILE A 91 -2.67 3.78 -6.87
C ILE A 91 -3.64 4.69 -6.10
N VAL A 92 -3.92 4.40 -4.83
CA VAL A 92 -4.76 5.25 -3.97
C VAL A 92 -4.16 6.65 -3.82
N PHE A 93 -2.84 6.76 -3.58
CA PHE A 93 -2.18 8.05 -3.44
C PHE A 93 -2.16 8.84 -4.76
N LEU A 94 -1.79 8.20 -5.87
CA LEU A 94 -1.72 8.87 -7.17
C LEU A 94 -3.12 9.21 -7.73
N GLY A 95 -4.11 8.37 -7.43
CA GLY A 95 -5.50 8.58 -7.81
C GLY A 95 -6.28 9.45 -6.83
N ALA A 96 -5.64 10.00 -5.79
CA ALA A 96 -6.27 10.81 -4.76
C ALA A 96 -7.56 10.14 -4.20
N GLY A 97 -7.50 8.83 -3.92
CA GLY A 97 -8.62 8.03 -3.41
C GLY A 97 -9.56 7.46 -4.46
N ASN A 98 -9.37 7.80 -5.74
CA ASN A 98 -10.06 7.16 -6.85
C ASN A 98 -9.17 6.10 -7.51
N ILE A 99 -9.28 4.86 -7.05
CA ILE A 99 -8.50 3.73 -7.59
C ILE A 99 -8.80 3.49 -9.07
N ALA A 100 -10.04 3.71 -9.50
CA ALA A 100 -10.47 3.47 -10.88
C ALA A 100 -9.85 4.46 -11.87
N SER A 101 -9.39 5.63 -11.40
CA SER A 101 -8.79 6.64 -12.26
C SER A 101 -7.35 6.32 -12.67
N LEU A 102 -6.71 5.34 -12.00
CA LEU A 102 -5.34 4.89 -12.27
C LEU A 102 -4.33 6.04 -12.34
N GLY A 103 -4.47 7.03 -11.45
CA GLY A 103 -3.57 8.20 -11.37
C GLY A 103 -4.03 9.40 -12.20
N TYR A 104 -5.25 9.36 -12.77
CA TYR A 104 -5.87 10.54 -13.38
C TYR A 104 -6.75 11.25 -12.36
N THR A 105 -6.45 12.49 -12.03
CA THR A 105 -7.23 13.24 -11.04
C THR A 105 -7.60 14.61 -11.56
N GLU A 106 -8.90 14.92 -11.54
CA GLU A 106 -9.44 16.23 -11.88
C GLU A 106 -9.89 16.94 -10.61
N PHE A 107 -9.38 18.14 -10.38
CA PHE A 107 -9.81 19.02 -9.30
C PHE A 107 -10.53 20.21 -9.92
N LYS A 108 -11.78 20.43 -9.53
CA LYS A 108 -12.55 21.59 -9.96
C LYS A 108 -12.46 22.66 -8.88
N VAL A 109 -11.78 23.75 -9.19
CA VAL A 109 -11.61 24.86 -8.26
C VAL A 109 -12.41 26.05 -8.79
N ALA A 110 -13.48 26.41 -8.08
CA ALA A 110 -14.24 27.60 -8.37
C ALA A 110 -13.61 28.80 -7.64
N MET A 111 -12.97 29.71 -8.36
CA MET A 111 -12.49 30.98 -7.79
C MET A 111 -13.11 32.15 -8.56
N GLN A 112 -13.77 33.06 -7.83
CA GLN A 112 -14.23 34.37 -8.32
C GLN A 112 -15.00 34.32 -9.66
N GLY A 113 -15.93 33.37 -9.82
CA GLY A 113 -16.79 33.29 -11.01
C GLY A 113 -16.17 32.61 -12.24
N VAL A 114 -14.92 32.13 -12.13
CA VAL A 114 -14.26 31.31 -13.16
C VAL A 114 -14.05 29.90 -12.59
N GLN A 115 -14.59 28.88 -13.27
CA GLN A 115 -14.28 27.49 -12.95
C GLN A 115 -12.93 27.14 -13.57
N SER A 116 -11.90 26.97 -12.73
CA SER A 116 -10.61 26.44 -13.15
C SER A 116 -10.59 24.93 -12.89
N THR A 117 -10.29 24.14 -13.91
CA THR A 117 -10.14 22.68 -13.77
C THR A 117 -8.66 22.34 -13.84
N ILE A 118 -8.13 21.80 -12.75
CA ILE A 118 -6.75 21.32 -12.67
C ILE A 118 -6.78 19.81 -12.92
N VAL A 119 -6.12 19.37 -13.99
CA VAL A 119 -5.98 17.96 -14.31
C VAL A 119 -4.56 17.53 -14.02
N MET A 120 -4.40 16.49 -13.20
CA MET A 120 -3.12 15.82 -12.99
C MET A 120 -3.19 14.41 -13.60
N ASP A 121 -2.31 14.14 -14.55
CA ASP A 121 -2.15 12.82 -15.14
C ASP A 121 -0.86 12.17 -14.61
N LEU A 122 -1.02 11.26 -13.66
CA LEU A 122 0.04 10.50 -13.01
C LEU A 122 0.08 9.04 -13.46
N ARG A 123 -0.62 8.68 -14.56
CA ARG A 123 -0.70 7.29 -15.06
C ARG A 123 0.66 6.68 -15.35
N VAL A 124 1.63 7.48 -15.81
CA VAL A 124 3.03 7.03 -16.01
C VAL A 124 3.61 6.43 -14.73
N PHE A 125 3.39 7.05 -13.58
CA PHE A 125 3.89 6.53 -12.30
C PHE A 125 3.19 5.24 -11.90
N VAL A 126 1.91 5.09 -12.23
CA VAL A 126 1.18 3.82 -12.02
C VAL A 126 1.80 2.71 -12.87
N TYR A 127 2.07 2.93 -14.15
CA TYR A 127 2.69 1.92 -15.01
C TYR A 127 4.11 1.55 -14.55
N ILE A 128 4.91 2.53 -14.15
CA ILE A 128 6.24 2.26 -13.58
C ILE A 128 6.10 1.43 -12.31
N SER A 129 5.14 1.75 -11.44
CA SER A 129 4.89 1.03 -10.19
C SER A 129 4.44 -0.41 -10.43
N ILE A 130 3.60 -0.65 -11.46
CA ILE A 130 3.25 -2.01 -11.87
C ILE A 130 4.51 -2.78 -12.27
N GLY A 131 5.39 -2.17 -13.07
CA GLY A 131 6.65 -2.79 -13.49
C GLY A 131 7.57 -3.12 -12.32
N THR A 132 7.77 -2.18 -11.38
CA THR A 132 8.63 -2.42 -10.21
C THR A 132 8.05 -3.48 -9.28
N ILE A 133 6.73 -3.52 -9.09
CA ILE A 133 6.08 -4.54 -8.28
C ILE A 133 6.14 -5.92 -8.95
N PHE A 134 6.01 -5.99 -10.27
CA PHE A 134 6.20 -7.24 -11.00
C PHE A 134 7.62 -7.80 -10.80
N LEU A 135 8.65 -6.95 -10.93
CA LEU A 135 10.04 -7.35 -10.65
C LEU A 135 10.22 -7.79 -9.20
N LYS A 136 9.61 -7.08 -8.25
CA LYS A 136 9.66 -7.43 -6.82
C LYS A 136 9.01 -8.79 -6.54
N VAL A 137 7.89 -9.10 -7.20
CA VAL A 137 7.23 -10.42 -7.10
C VAL A 137 8.13 -11.53 -7.65
N LEU A 138 8.79 -11.30 -8.79
CA LEU A 138 9.77 -12.25 -9.34
C LEU A 138 10.95 -12.46 -8.38
N GLN A 139 11.49 -11.37 -7.82
CA GLN A 139 12.57 -11.45 -6.83
C GLN A 139 12.14 -12.27 -5.61
N VAL A 140 10.96 -11.98 -5.05
CA VAL A 140 10.39 -12.72 -3.91
C VAL A 140 10.26 -14.22 -4.20
N TYR A 141 9.85 -14.58 -5.42
CA TYR A 141 9.77 -15.97 -5.84
C TYR A 141 11.14 -16.64 -5.94
N LEU A 142 12.15 -15.95 -6.51
CA LEU A 142 13.52 -16.46 -6.61
C LEU A 142 14.14 -16.66 -5.22
N GLU A 143 14.02 -15.68 -4.33
CA GLU A 143 14.49 -15.78 -2.93
C GLU A 143 13.87 -16.98 -2.21
N TRP A 144 12.56 -17.21 -2.42
CA TRP A 144 11.88 -18.35 -1.82
C TRP A 144 12.40 -19.69 -2.37
N LYS A 145 12.65 -19.77 -3.68
CA LYS A 145 13.23 -20.95 -4.31
C LYS A 145 14.64 -21.23 -3.77
N GLU A 146 15.48 -20.22 -3.68
CA GLU A 146 16.84 -20.32 -3.12
C GLU A 146 16.81 -20.80 -1.67
N ALA A 147 15.97 -20.20 -0.82
CA ALA A 147 15.82 -20.61 0.58
C ALA A 147 15.38 -22.07 0.72
N ARG A 148 14.56 -22.57 -0.22
CA ARG A 148 14.16 -23.99 -0.27
C ARG A 148 15.30 -24.92 -0.69
N VAL A 149 16.13 -24.48 -1.64
CA VAL A 149 17.28 -25.25 -2.12
C VAL A 149 18.36 -25.31 -1.03
N GLU A 150 18.63 -24.20 -0.34
CA GLU A 150 19.62 -24.14 0.75
C GLU A 150 19.19 -24.96 1.98
N ALA A 151 17.88 -25.01 2.27
CA ALA A 151 17.34 -25.84 3.34
C ALA A 151 17.27 -27.34 3.01
N ALA A 152 17.61 -27.76 1.77
CA ALA A 152 17.65 -29.16 1.40
C ALA A 152 18.89 -29.87 1.99
N PRO A 153 18.77 -31.08 2.55
CA PRO A 153 19.91 -31.82 3.06
C PRO A 153 20.98 -32.06 1.97
N PRO A 154 22.29 -32.00 2.31
CA PRO A 154 23.36 -32.17 1.33
C PRO A 154 23.24 -33.53 0.63
N GLY A 155 23.07 -33.52 -0.70
CA GLY A 155 22.98 -34.73 -1.54
C GLY A 155 21.62 -34.99 -2.20
N ARG A 156 20.58 -34.18 -1.95
CA ARG A 156 19.34 -34.23 -2.75
C ARG A 156 19.23 -33.01 -3.66
N ILE A 157 19.24 -33.26 -4.97
CA ILE A 157 18.80 -32.27 -5.96
C ILE A 157 17.29 -32.08 -5.72
N ALA A 158 16.88 -30.87 -5.36
CA ALA A 158 15.46 -30.56 -5.20
C ALA A 158 14.76 -30.72 -6.58
N PRO A 159 13.59 -31.38 -6.66
CA PRO A 159 12.81 -31.45 -7.88
C PRO A 159 12.27 -30.07 -8.30
#